data_AF-A0A3D8IYE3-F1
#
_entry.id   AF-A0A3D8IYE3-F1
#
_cell.length_a   1.000
_cell.length_b   1.000
_cell.length_c   1.000
_cell.angle_alpha   90.00
_cell.angle_beta   90.00
_cell.angle_gamma   90.00
#
_symmetry.space_group_name_H-M   'P 1'
#
loop_
_entity.id
_entity.type
_entity.pdbx_description
1 polymer ?
#
loop_
_entity_poly.entity_id
_entity_poly.type
_entity_poly.pdbx_seq_one_letter_code
_entity_poly.pdbx_strand_id
1 'polypeptide(L)'
;MQDTPNQSKRYTIPRLINEGFLLRIPSSESKYKCNKEQILALLESIKKSKEEGNPSFCLGDMIVCREGGRHSIIDGRQRMIVLFLIGVYLASKEVNEGIWHDFVRKEKRYNKKSKKYIRLAIPYERGESWLSELINKTSGRRGLECMRMCIAGYEYFCGLKIIKNWFYQYAKGSLEQGISAYLYHNLYFNFRFISEEVYQPTTKEELKVLCEDESVYLGKIDTSKITDMSGLFADSKRRRFLGIEKWDVSNVEDMSYMFANSSFNHPLILWNVSKVKNMEGMFSFSCFNQCINSWDVSGCENMRYMFHISLFNQPLDRWNVANVKDMSHMFEASSFNYPLNSWNVSNVENLSYMFFVSKYNHLLSSWNVGKVKSMSGMFYESAFNQPLDSWNVANVEDMSHMFSCSSFNQPLDSWDVSGVEHMEGIFADCDYSHSLESWGDKNPFK
;
A
#
# COMPACT_ATOMS: atom_id res chain seq x y z
N MET A 1 -31.42 -12.67 2.60
CA MET A 1 -31.90 -12.75 1.20
C MET A 1 -30.80 -13.41 0.39
N GLN A 2 -31.12 -14.50 -0.29
CA GLN A 2 -30.18 -15.23 -1.14
C GLN A 2 -29.75 -14.33 -2.32
N ASP A 3 -28.45 -14.06 -2.45
CA ASP A 3 -27.89 -13.42 -3.65
C ASP A 3 -28.00 -14.41 -4.82
N THR A 4 -28.84 -14.08 -5.79
CA THR A 4 -28.86 -14.75 -7.09
C THR A 4 -27.54 -14.51 -7.84
N PRO A 5 -27.01 -15.47 -8.61
CA PRO A 5 -25.79 -15.26 -9.38
C PRO A 5 -26.03 -14.17 -10.43
N ASN A 6 -25.40 -13.01 -10.29
CA ASN A 6 -25.42 -11.97 -11.30
C ASN A 6 -24.92 -12.54 -12.64
N GLN A 7 -25.82 -12.71 -13.62
CA GLN A 7 -25.48 -13.17 -14.98
C GLN A 7 -24.42 -12.25 -15.61
N SER A 8 -23.29 -12.84 -16.05
CA SER A 8 -22.28 -12.13 -16.84
C SER A 8 -22.89 -11.68 -18.18
N LYS A 9 -22.89 -10.37 -18.46
CA LYS A 9 -23.29 -9.88 -19.78
C LYS A 9 -22.10 -9.99 -20.72
N ARG A 10 -22.30 -10.65 -21.88
CA ARG A 10 -21.29 -10.76 -22.94
C ARG A 10 -21.28 -9.50 -23.79
N TYR A 11 -20.08 -8.97 -24.01
CA TYR A 11 -19.85 -7.78 -24.80
C TYR A 11 -18.80 -8.07 -25.89
N THR A 12 -19.15 -7.79 -27.14
CA THR A 12 -18.14 -7.63 -28.19
C THR A 12 -17.50 -6.25 -28.06
N ILE A 13 -16.26 -6.08 -28.54
CA ILE A 13 -15.58 -4.77 -28.49
C ILE A 13 -16.43 -3.65 -29.11
N PRO A 14 -17.03 -3.81 -30.32
CA PRO A 14 -17.87 -2.77 -30.90
C PRO A 14 -19.10 -2.45 -30.04
N ARG A 15 -19.68 -3.45 -29.37
CA ARG A 15 -20.83 -3.25 -28.48
C ARG A 15 -20.45 -2.52 -27.19
N LEU A 16 -19.27 -2.80 -26.63
CA LEU A 16 -18.75 -2.09 -25.46
C LEU A 16 -18.46 -0.61 -25.78
N ILE A 17 -17.96 -0.35 -27.00
CA ILE A 17 -17.71 0.99 -27.53
C ILE A 17 -19.02 1.76 -27.75
N ASN A 18 -20.00 1.16 -28.41
CA ASN A 18 -21.27 1.83 -28.77
C ASN A 18 -22.19 2.09 -27.58
N GLU A 19 -22.04 1.35 -26.47
CA GLU A 19 -22.83 1.60 -25.25
C GLU A 19 -22.25 2.73 -24.36
N GLY A 20 -21.17 3.42 -24.80
CA GLY A 20 -20.68 4.64 -24.15
C GLY A 20 -20.01 4.42 -22.77
N PHE A 21 -19.42 3.25 -22.55
CA PHE A 21 -18.75 2.92 -21.30
C PHE A 21 -17.47 3.76 -21.08
N LEU A 22 -17.56 4.81 -20.26
CA LEU A 22 -16.41 5.50 -19.69
C LEU A 22 -15.78 4.62 -18.60
N LEU A 23 -14.86 3.75 -19.04
CA LEU A 23 -14.06 2.92 -18.15
C LEU A 23 -12.97 3.77 -17.47
N ARG A 24 -12.73 3.53 -16.18
CA ARG A 24 -11.72 4.21 -15.34
C ARG A 24 -10.94 3.17 -14.57
N ILE A 25 -9.64 3.41 -14.36
CA ILE A 25 -8.87 2.69 -13.36
C ILE A 25 -8.95 3.49 -12.05
N PRO A 26 -9.49 2.93 -10.95
CA PRO A 26 -9.59 3.66 -9.69
C PRO A 26 -8.20 3.99 -9.14
N SER A 27 -8.01 5.26 -8.74
CA SER A 27 -6.74 5.80 -8.23
C SER A 27 -6.28 5.15 -6.93
N SER A 28 -7.20 4.51 -6.19
CA SER A 28 -6.95 3.77 -4.95
C SER A 28 -6.36 2.37 -5.16
N GLU A 29 -6.26 1.90 -6.40
CA GLU A 29 -5.77 0.57 -6.74
C GLU A 29 -4.55 0.65 -7.68
N SER A 30 -3.58 1.50 -7.38
CA SER A 30 -2.27 1.53 -8.04
C SER A 30 -1.40 0.28 -7.75
N LYS A 31 -1.91 -0.69 -6.98
CA LYS A 31 -1.19 -1.87 -6.48
C LYS A 31 -1.09 -3.06 -7.44
N TYR A 32 -1.76 -3.04 -8.60
CA TYR A 32 -1.57 -4.10 -9.61
C TYR A 32 -0.70 -3.58 -10.75
N LYS A 33 0.62 -3.85 -10.64
CA LYS A 33 1.59 -3.66 -11.74
C LYS A 33 1.06 -4.40 -12.98
N CYS A 34 0.84 -3.69 -14.06
CA CYS A 34 0.58 -4.33 -15.34
C CYS A 34 1.88 -4.99 -15.82
N ASN A 35 1.96 -6.31 -15.80
CA ASN A 35 3.15 -7.03 -16.22
C ASN A 35 3.19 -7.11 -17.77
N LYS A 36 4.27 -6.59 -18.37
CA LYS A 36 4.56 -6.68 -19.81
C LYS A 36 4.46 -8.12 -20.33
N GLU A 37 5.00 -9.09 -19.59
CA GLU A 37 4.94 -10.51 -19.95
C GLU A 37 3.49 -11.02 -20.00
N GLN A 38 2.61 -10.56 -19.12
CA GLN A 38 1.19 -10.94 -19.13
C GLN A 38 0.43 -10.33 -20.32
N ILE A 39 0.75 -9.09 -20.72
CA ILE A 39 0.19 -8.47 -21.93
C ILE A 39 0.65 -9.24 -23.17
N LEU A 40 1.94 -9.56 -23.26
CA LEU A 40 2.51 -10.30 -24.39
C LEU A 40 1.94 -11.73 -24.46
N ALA A 41 1.81 -12.42 -23.33
CA ALA A 41 1.21 -13.76 -23.27
C ALA A 41 -0.27 -13.75 -23.70
N LEU A 42 -1.04 -12.71 -23.36
CA LEU A 42 -2.41 -12.54 -23.85
C LEU A 42 -2.45 -12.29 -25.36
N LEU A 43 -1.55 -11.46 -25.91
CA LEU A 43 -1.45 -11.23 -27.35
C LEU A 43 -1.07 -12.51 -28.11
N GLU A 44 -0.12 -13.28 -27.60
CA GLU A 44 0.26 -14.59 -28.17
C GLU A 44 -0.88 -15.61 -28.08
N SER A 45 -1.67 -15.59 -27.00
CA SER A 45 -2.85 -16.47 -26.88
C SER A 45 -3.94 -16.13 -27.91
N ILE A 46 -4.15 -14.84 -28.20
CA ILE A 46 -5.05 -14.38 -29.27
C ILE A 46 -4.54 -14.84 -30.63
N LYS A 47 -3.22 -14.80 -30.85
CA LYS A 47 -2.58 -15.24 -32.09
C LYS A 47 -2.76 -16.74 -32.29
N LYS A 48 -2.39 -17.54 -31.29
CA LYS A 48 -2.53 -19.00 -31.32
C LYS A 48 -3.98 -19.45 -31.57
N SER A 49 -4.94 -18.86 -30.86
CA SER A 49 -6.36 -19.19 -31.06
C SER A 49 -6.85 -18.87 -32.49
N LYS A 50 -6.25 -17.88 -33.16
CA LYS A 50 -6.57 -17.55 -34.56
C LYS A 50 -5.94 -18.55 -35.53
N GLU A 51 -4.69 -18.95 -35.27
CA GLU A 51 -3.97 -19.97 -36.04
C GLU A 51 -4.68 -21.34 -35.97
N GLU A 52 -5.32 -21.63 -34.83
CA GLU A 52 -6.19 -22.80 -34.62
C GLU A 52 -7.57 -22.70 -35.32
N GLY A 53 -7.86 -21.60 -36.01
CA GLY A 53 -9.10 -21.44 -36.79
C GLY A 53 -10.34 -21.09 -35.97
N ASN A 54 -10.19 -20.68 -34.70
CA ASN A 54 -11.34 -20.31 -33.88
C ASN A 54 -12.01 -19.02 -34.40
N PRO A 55 -13.35 -18.92 -34.39
CA PRO A 55 -14.07 -17.76 -34.95
C PRO A 55 -14.01 -16.51 -34.05
N SER A 56 -13.62 -16.66 -32.78
CA SER A 56 -13.45 -15.55 -31.85
C SER A 56 -12.52 -15.91 -30.70
N PHE A 57 -11.87 -14.92 -30.09
CA PHE A 57 -11.10 -15.10 -28.86
C PHE A 57 -11.83 -14.51 -27.66
N CYS A 58 -12.02 -15.30 -26.61
CA CYS A 58 -12.52 -14.81 -25.34
C CYS A 58 -11.34 -14.25 -24.54
N LEU A 59 -11.27 -12.93 -24.42
CA LEU A 59 -10.34 -12.26 -23.49
C LEU A 59 -10.72 -12.51 -22.03
N GLY A 60 -11.84 -13.19 -21.76
CA GLY A 60 -12.43 -13.56 -20.47
C GLY A 60 -13.11 -12.41 -19.73
N ASP A 61 -13.42 -12.64 -18.44
CA ASP A 61 -14.28 -11.75 -17.66
C ASP A 61 -13.50 -10.59 -17.02
N MET A 62 -14.10 -9.39 -17.05
CA MET A 62 -13.66 -8.21 -16.33
C MET A 62 -14.68 -7.84 -15.27
N ILE A 63 -14.21 -7.37 -14.12
CA ILE A 63 -15.07 -6.90 -13.04
C ILE A 63 -15.08 -5.39 -13.05
N VAL A 64 -16.27 -4.79 -13.12
CA VAL A 64 -16.43 -3.34 -13.23
C VAL A 64 -17.46 -2.84 -12.21
N CYS A 65 -17.11 -1.79 -11.47
CA CYS A 65 -17.98 -1.08 -10.54
C CYS A 65 -18.50 0.22 -11.16
N ARG A 66 -19.79 0.51 -11.06
CA ARG A 66 -20.35 1.78 -11.53
C ARG A 66 -20.48 2.79 -10.40
N GLU A 67 -19.82 3.94 -10.52
CA GLU A 67 -19.93 5.08 -9.60
C GLU A 67 -20.09 6.40 -10.38
N GLY A 68 -21.15 7.17 -10.09
CA GLY A 68 -21.35 8.51 -10.66
C GLY A 68 -21.43 8.57 -12.19
N GLY A 69 -21.98 7.54 -12.84
CA GLY A 69 -22.03 7.43 -14.31
C GLY A 69 -20.75 6.91 -14.97
N ARG A 70 -19.68 6.71 -14.19
CA ARG A 70 -18.39 6.18 -14.63
C ARG A 70 -18.25 4.71 -14.21
N HIS A 71 -17.46 3.95 -14.96
CA HIS A 71 -17.28 2.52 -14.76
C HIS A 71 -15.84 2.21 -14.35
N SER A 72 -15.59 1.96 -13.08
CA SER A 72 -14.26 1.64 -12.54
C SER A 72 -13.94 0.16 -12.73
N ILE A 73 -12.82 -0.16 -13.39
CA ILE A 73 -12.34 -1.54 -13.57
C ILE A 73 -11.70 -2.00 -12.26
N ILE A 74 -12.30 -3.01 -11.63
CA ILE A 74 -11.80 -3.68 -10.43
C ILE A 74 -10.83 -4.80 -10.82
N ASP A 75 -11.14 -5.54 -11.90
CA ASP A 75 -10.31 -6.65 -12.39
C ASP A 75 -10.36 -6.74 -13.94
N GLY A 76 -9.25 -7.16 -14.55
CA GLY A 76 -9.13 -7.31 -16.01
C GLY A 76 -8.38 -6.19 -16.74
N ARG A 77 -7.50 -5.43 -16.08
CA ARG A 77 -6.77 -4.28 -16.66
C ARG A 77 -5.83 -4.66 -17.82
N GLN A 78 -5.14 -5.79 -17.73
CA GLN A 78 -4.28 -6.30 -18.81
C GLN A 78 -5.10 -6.53 -20.08
N ARG A 79 -6.32 -7.08 -19.94
CA ARG A 79 -7.25 -7.34 -21.05
C ARG A 79 -7.70 -6.02 -21.69
N MET A 80 -7.95 -4.99 -20.88
CA MET A 80 -8.25 -3.63 -21.37
C MET A 80 -7.09 -2.98 -22.12
N ILE A 81 -5.85 -3.14 -21.64
CA ILE A 81 -4.67 -2.62 -22.32
C ILE A 81 -4.45 -3.34 -23.66
N VAL A 82 -4.61 -4.68 -23.68
CA VAL A 82 -4.57 -5.47 -24.92
C VAL A 82 -5.64 -5.00 -25.90
N LEU A 83 -6.87 -4.74 -25.44
CA LEU A 83 -7.93 -4.17 -26.27
C LEU A 83 -7.57 -2.80 -26.85
N PHE A 84 -6.96 -1.94 -26.04
CA PHE A 84 -6.58 -0.60 -26.47
C PHE A 84 -5.45 -0.66 -27.50
N LEU A 85 -4.44 -1.51 -27.29
CA LEU A 85 -3.34 -1.73 -28.23
C LEU A 85 -3.85 -2.27 -29.58
N ILE A 86 -4.73 -3.28 -29.56
CA ILE A 86 -5.37 -3.81 -30.76
C ILE A 86 -6.17 -2.73 -31.47
N GLY A 87 -6.95 -1.97 -30.71
CA GLY A 87 -7.79 -0.90 -31.22
C GLY A 87 -7.02 0.23 -31.91
N VAL A 88 -5.94 0.72 -31.29
CA VAL A 88 -5.03 1.73 -31.85
C VAL A 88 -4.36 1.19 -33.11
N TYR A 89 -3.92 -0.07 -33.08
CA TYR A 89 -3.26 -0.68 -34.21
C TYR A 89 -4.21 -0.90 -35.41
N LEU A 90 -5.44 -1.39 -35.19
CA LEU A 90 -6.43 -1.55 -36.27
C LEU A 90 -6.82 -0.20 -36.89
N ALA A 91 -6.98 0.83 -36.05
CA ALA A 91 -7.21 2.20 -36.50
C ALA A 91 -6.01 2.78 -37.27
N SER A 92 -4.79 2.33 -36.98
CA SER A 92 -3.56 2.68 -37.70
C SER A 92 -3.39 1.98 -39.06
N LYS A 93 -4.29 1.07 -39.42
CA LYS A 93 -4.26 0.38 -40.73
C LYS A 93 -5.40 0.81 -41.64
N GLU A 94 -6.05 1.94 -41.34
CA GLU A 94 -7.27 2.43 -42.02
C GLU A 94 -8.41 1.40 -42.08
N VAL A 95 -8.36 0.37 -41.23
CA VAL A 95 -9.46 -0.58 -41.08
C VAL A 95 -10.46 0.05 -40.11
N ASN A 96 -11.43 0.74 -40.70
CA ASN A 96 -12.69 1.17 -40.10
C ASN A 96 -12.61 2.34 -39.09
N GLU A 97 -12.47 3.56 -39.61
CA GLU A 97 -12.67 4.82 -38.85
C GLU A 97 -14.07 4.91 -38.19
N GLY A 98 -15.06 4.19 -38.73
CA GLY A 98 -16.46 4.23 -38.25
C GLY A 98 -16.67 3.69 -36.84
N ILE A 99 -15.89 2.71 -36.38
CA ILE A 99 -16.08 2.09 -35.06
C ILE A 99 -15.63 3.02 -33.93
N TRP A 100 -14.66 3.91 -34.19
CA TRP A 100 -14.09 4.79 -33.17
C TRP A 100 -14.84 6.11 -33.02
N HIS A 101 -15.46 6.63 -34.08
CA HIS A 101 -16.30 7.83 -33.99
C HIS A 101 -17.54 7.64 -33.11
N ASP A 102 -18.06 6.41 -32.96
CA ASP A 102 -19.17 6.11 -32.06
C ASP A 102 -18.80 6.17 -30.57
N PHE A 103 -17.51 6.02 -30.21
CA PHE A 103 -17.00 6.25 -28.84
C PHE A 103 -17.22 7.70 -28.35
N VAL A 104 -17.47 8.63 -29.29
CA VAL A 104 -17.47 10.09 -29.06
C VAL A 104 -18.87 10.64 -28.72
N ARG A 105 -19.95 9.83 -28.67
CA ARG A 105 -21.32 10.36 -28.52
C ARG A 105 -22.20 9.77 -27.39
N LYS A 106 -22.70 10.71 -26.56
CA LYS A 106 -23.86 10.71 -25.63
C LYS A 106 -23.68 10.08 -24.23
N GLU A 107 -23.31 10.91 -23.25
CA GLU A 107 -23.67 10.71 -21.84
C GLU A 107 -25.19 10.90 -21.64
N LYS A 108 -25.88 9.89 -21.09
CA LYS A 108 -27.16 10.08 -20.37
C LYS A 108 -26.96 9.70 -18.91
N ARG A 109 -27.23 10.65 -18.01
CA ARG A 109 -27.10 10.49 -16.55
C ARG A 109 -28.08 9.44 -16.02
N TYR A 110 -27.58 8.45 -15.29
CA TYR A 110 -28.38 7.54 -14.47
C TYR A 110 -27.64 7.18 -13.18
N ASN A 111 -28.35 7.22 -12.07
CA ASN A 111 -27.87 6.96 -10.71
C ASN A 111 -28.25 5.54 -10.25
N LYS A 112 -27.28 4.64 -10.03
CA LYS A 112 -27.34 3.50 -9.09
C LYS A 112 -26.00 2.73 -9.06
N LYS A 113 -25.51 2.38 -7.86
CA LYS A 113 -24.34 1.50 -7.63
C LYS A 113 -24.72 0.04 -7.91
N SER A 114 -24.00 -0.63 -8.80
CA SER A 114 -24.09 -2.09 -9.02
C SER A 114 -22.74 -2.62 -9.56
N LYS A 115 -22.30 -3.78 -9.07
CA LYS A 115 -21.15 -4.53 -9.62
C LYS A 115 -21.60 -5.31 -10.86
N LYS A 116 -20.83 -5.29 -11.95
CA LYS A 116 -21.15 -6.02 -13.19
C LYS A 116 -19.93 -6.81 -13.69
N TYR A 117 -20.20 -7.99 -14.22
CA TYR A 117 -19.22 -8.84 -14.91
C TYR A 117 -19.36 -8.65 -16.43
N ILE A 118 -18.26 -8.28 -17.09
CA ILE A 118 -18.19 -8.02 -18.55
C ILE A 118 -17.30 -9.09 -19.19
N ARG A 119 -17.87 -9.96 -20.03
CA ARG A 119 -17.07 -10.91 -20.82
C ARG A 119 -16.68 -10.30 -22.16
N LEU A 120 -15.38 -10.19 -22.45
CA LEU A 120 -14.87 -9.60 -23.69
C LEU A 120 -14.57 -10.66 -24.75
N ALA A 121 -15.03 -10.42 -25.98
CA ALA A 121 -14.71 -11.26 -27.14
C ALA A 121 -14.19 -10.43 -28.33
N ILE A 122 -13.14 -10.91 -28.98
CA ILE A 122 -12.58 -10.35 -30.23
C ILE A 122 -13.09 -11.19 -31.41
N PRO A 123 -13.93 -10.66 -32.31
CA PRO A 123 -14.26 -11.34 -33.56
C PRO A 123 -13.08 -11.26 -34.54
N TYR A 124 -12.75 -12.36 -35.21
CA TYR A 124 -11.71 -12.37 -36.24
C TYR A 124 -12.32 -12.09 -37.61
N GLU A 125 -12.18 -10.87 -38.13
CA GLU A 125 -12.42 -10.60 -39.55
C GLU A 125 -11.08 -10.43 -40.29
N ARG A 126 -11.10 -10.81 -41.58
CA ARG A 126 -10.02 -11.26 -42.48
C ARG A 126 -8.73 -10.42 -42.54
N GLY A 127 -7.62 -11.10 -42.85
CA GLY A 127 -6.39 -10.49 -43.41
C GLY A 127 -5.17 -10.55 -42.48
N GLU A 128 -4.04 -11.02 -43.01
CA GLU A 128 -2.83 -11.46 -42.29
C GLU A 128 -1.78 -10.34 -42.06
N SER A 129 -0.69 -10.70 -41.38
CA SER A 129 0.51 -9.91 -40.97
C SER A 129 0.39 -9.04 -39.72
N TRP A 130 -0.82 -8.58 -39.40
CA TRP A 130 -0.98 -7.43 -38.53
C TRP A 130 -0.76 -7.72 -37.03
N LEU A 131 -1.20 -8.89 -36.56
CA LEU A 131 -1.04 -9.28 -35.15
C LEU A 131 0.41 -9.63 -34.81
N SER A 132 1.12 -10.28 -35.74
CA SER A 132 2.56 -10.53 -35.63
C SER A 132 3.36 -9.23 -35.70
N GLU A 133 2.96 -8.29 -36.56
CA GLU A 133 3.54 -6.93 -36.60
C GLU A 133 3.28 -6.17 -35.31
N LEU A 134 2.07 -6.25 -34.74
CA LEU A 134 1.72 -5.64 -33.46
C LEU A 134 2.54 -6.23 -32.31
N ILE A 135 2.70 -7.56 -32.24
CA ILE A 135 3.52 -8.24 -31.23
C ILE A 135 4.99 -7.80 -31.34
N ASN A 136 5.54 -7.74 -32.56
CA ASN A 136 6.90 -7.24 -32.80
C ASN A 136 7.07 -5.76 -32.47
N LYS A 137 6.08 -4.92 -32.78
CA LYS A 137 6.11 -3.48 -32.44
C LYS A 137 5.95 -3.24 -30.95
N THR A 138 5.17 -4.06 -30.25
CA THR A 138 4.94 -3.97 -28.79
C THR A 138 6.08 -4.54 -27.96
N SER A 139 6.85 -5.50 -28.46
CA SER A 139 7.97 -6.11 -27.76
C SER A 139 9.22 -5.20 -27.68
N GLY A 140 9.41 -4.32 -28.67
CA GLY A 140 10.53 -3.36 -28.78
C GLY A 140 10.38 -2.08 -27.95
N ARG A 141 11.44 -1.25 -27.91
CA ARG A 141 11.52 0.00 -27.10
C ARG A 141 10.37 0.98 -27.38
N ARG A 142 9.95 1.10 -28.65
CA ARG A 142 8.83 1.96 -29.09
C ARG A 142 7.47 1.44 -28.63
N GLY A 143 7.29 0.12 -28.63
CA GLY A 143 6.12 -0.55 -28.06
C GLY A 143 5.96 -0.32 -26.57
N LEU A 144 7.08 -0.35 -25.83
CA LEU A 144 7.10 -0.03 -24.41
C LEU A 144 6.67 1.41 -24.14
N GLU A 145 7.06 2.34 -25.02
CA GLU A 145 6.70 3.75 -24.96
C GLU A 145 5.21 3.96 -25.26
N CYS A 146 4.66 3.31 -26.30
CA CYS A 146 3.22 3.27 -26.54
C CYS A 146 2.45 2.66 -25.36
N MET A 147 2.93 1.58 -24.74
CA MET A 147 2.29 0.97 -23.56
C MET A 147 2.32 1.91 -22.35
N ARG A 148 3.46 2.55 -22.07
CA ARG A 148 3.60 3.57 -21.01
C ARG A 148 2.67 4.75 -21.24
N MET A 149 2.53 5.19 -22.48
CA MET A 149 1.62 6.26 -22.86
C MET A 149 0.15 5.85 -22.76
N CYS A 150 -0.20 4.61 -23.12
CA CYS A 150 -1.56 4.09 -22.91
C CYS A 150 -1.92 4.03 -21.43
N ILE A 151 -0.94 3.71 -20.57
CA ILE A 151 -1.11 3.71 -19.10
C ILE A 151 -1.24 5.16 -18.58
N ALA A 152 -0.30 6.04 -18.92
CA ALA A 152 -0.25 7.44 -18.45
C ALA A 152 -1.41 8.30 -18.99
N GLY A 153 -1.76 8.11 -20.27
CA GLY A 153 -2.91 8.75 -20.91
C GLY A 153 -4.26 8.26 -20.37
N TYR A 154 -4.30 7.12 -19.67
CA TYR A 154 -5.52 6.65 -19.01
C TYR A 154 -5.65 7.19 -17.58
N GLU A 155 -4.52 7.40 -16.90
CA GLU A 155 -4.47 7.98 -15.55
C GLU A 155 -4.88 9.46 -15.51
N TYR A 156 -4.65 10.22 -16.58
CA TYR A 156 -4.90 11.68 -16.62
C TYR A 156 -6.21 12.13 -17.30
N PHE A 157 -6.86 11.31 -18.14
CA PHE A 157 -7.83 11.83 -19.11
C PHE A 157 -9.31 11.75 -18.69
N CYS A 158 -9.63 12.46 -17.61
CA CYS A 158 -11.00 12.94 -17.37
C CYS A 158 -11.10 14.42 -17.78
N GLY A 159 -11.40 14.75 -19.04
CA GLY A 159 -12.05 16.05 -19.33
C GLY A 159 -11.86 16.73 -20.69
N LEU A 160 -10.76 16.58 -21.42
CA LEU A 160 -10.48 17.50 -22.55
C LEU A 160 -10.49 16.83 -23.93
N LYS A 161 -11.46 17.22 -24.75
CA LYS A 161 -11.74 16.69 -26.11
C LYS A 161 -10.59 16.93 -27.10
N ILE A 162 -9.83 18.02 -26.91
CA ILE A 162 -8.74 18.46 -27.80
C ILE A 162 -7.46 17.62 -27.59
N ILE A 163 -7.15 17.25 -26.35
CA ILE A 163 -5.94 16.49 -26.01
C ILE A 163 -6.07 15.01 -26.40
N LYS A 164 -7.29 14.47 -26.45
CA LYS A 164 -7.58 13.08 -26.89
C LYS A 164 -7.30 12.86 -28.38
N ASN A 165 -7.63 13.83 -29.22
CA ASN A 165 -7.36 13.76 -30.66
C ASN A 165 -5.85 13.87 -30.94
N TRP A 166 -5.15 14.69 -30.16
CA TRP A 166 -3.69 14.82 -30.21
C TRP A 166 -2.97 13.52 -29.80
N PHE A 167 -3.39 12.89 -28.69
CA PHE A 167 -2.84 11.60 -28.24
C PHE A 167 -3.03 10.49 -29.27
N TYR A 168 -4.20 10.43 -29.90
CA TYR A 168 -4.51 9.47 -30.96
C TYR A 168 -3.59 9.63 -32.18
N GLN A 169 -3.43 10.86 -32.69
CA GLN A 169 -2.55 11.14 -33.83
C GLN A 169 -1.07 10.86 -33.50
N TYR A 170 -0.65 11.11 -32.25
CA TYR A 170 0.71 10.84 -31.78
C TYR A 170 1.02 9.34 -31.63
N ALA A 171 0.08 8.58 -31.04
CA ALA A 171 0.21 7.12 -30.91
C ALA A 171 0.19 6.45 -32.29
N LYS A 172 -0.67 6.92 -33.20
CA LYS A 172 -0.73 6.50 -34.61
C LYS A 172 0.60 6.77 -35.33
N GLY A 173 1.13 8.00 -35.24
CA GLY A 173 2.42 8.37 -35.85
C GLY A 173 3.63 7.60 -35.30
N SER A 174 3.62 7.27 -34.00
CA SER A 174 4.65 6.46 -33.35
C SER A 174 4.67 5.00 -33.82
N LEU A 175 3.49 4.46 -34.18
CA LEU A 175 3.34 3.11 -34.72
C LEU A 175 3.56 3.01 -36.23
N GLU A 176 3.24 4.05 -37.01
CA GLU A 176 3.18 3.99 -38.48
C GLU A 176 4.44 4.46 -39.22
N GLN A 177 4.99 5.64 -38.91
CA GLN A 177 5.87 6.34 -39.88
C GLN A 177 7.27 6.71 -39.39
N GLY A 178 7.62 6.50 -38.12
CA GLY A 178 8.97 6.85 -37.62
C GLY A 178 9.42 8.28 -37.98
N ILE A 179 8.49 9.25 -37.94
CA ILE A 179 8.65 10.56 -38.60
C ILE A 179 9.72 11.44 -37.94
N SER A 180 10.75 11.70 -38.76
CA SER A 180 11.31 12.99 -39.21
C SER A 180 11.53 14.14 -38.21
N ALA A 181 12.75 14.67 -38.31
CA ALA A 181 13.44 15.68 -37.51
C ALA A 181 12.68 16.99 -37.19
N TYR A 182 11.54 17.26 -37.83
CA TYR A 182 10.78 18.49 -37.64
C TYR A 182 9.79 18.43 -36.45
N LEU A 183 9.30 17.23 -36.10
CA LEU A 183 8.61 16.98 -34.82
C LEU A 183 9.61 16.71 -33.69
N TYR A 184 10.82 16.25 -34.04
CA TYR A 184 11.96 16.26 -33.13
C TYR A 184 12.17 17.70 -32.63
N HIS A 185 12.34 18.71 -33.48
CA HIS A 185 12.66 20.06 -32.98
C HIS A 185 11.63 20.70 -32.01
N ASN A 186 10.33 20.36 -32.11
CA ASN A 186 9.27 20.87 -31.23
C ASN A 186 8.87 19.91 -30.07
N LEU A 187 9.21 18.62 -30.13
CA LEU A 187 9.09 17.68 -28.99
C LEU A 187 10.39 17.57 -28.19
N TYR A 188 11.55 17.76 -28.81
CA TYR A 188 12.88 17.84 -28.17
C TYR A 188 13.03 19.11 -27.33
N PHE A 189 12.24 20.15 -27.59
CA PHE A 189 12.23 21.38 -26.78
C PHE A 189 11.33 21.30 -25.54
N ASN A 190 10.42 20.32 -25.45
CA ASN A 190 9.65 20.04 -24.23
C ASN A 190 10.05 18.74 -23.51
N PHE A 191 10.80 17.86 -24.16
CA PHE A 191 11.57 16.79 -23.53
C PHE A 191 13.05 16.99 -23.85
N ARG A 192 13.61 18.01 -23.20
CA ARG A 192 15.04 18.20 -23.13
C ARG A 192 15.63 16.92 -22.52
N PHE A 193 16.44 16.18 -23.27
CA PHE A 193 17.57 15.44 -22.70
C PHE A 193 18.47 16.48 -21.99
N ILE A 194 18.00 16.97 -20.85
CA ILE A 194 18.89 17.24 -19.73
C ILE A 194 19.18 15.84 -19.22
N SER A 195 20.43 15.53 -18.87
CA SER A 195 20.65 14.54 -17.82
C SER A 195 19.61 14.84 -16.74
N GLU A 196 18.58 14.01 -16.55
CA GLU A 196 17.61 14.29 -15.50
C GLU A 196 18.44 14.35 -14.22
N GLU A 197 18.56 15.53 -13.64
CA GLU A 197 19.34 15.70 -12.42
C GLU A 197 18.62 14.85 -11.36
N VAL A 198 19.14 13.64 -11.19
CA VAL A 198 18.82 12.78 -10.07
C VAL A 198 19.50 13.44 -8.90
N TYR A 199 18.73 13.86 -7.91
CA TYR A 199 19.31 14.36 -6.69
C TYR A 199 20.00 13.19 -5.99
N GLN A 200 21.28 13.32 -5.70
CA GLN A 200 22.07 12.28 -5.04
C GLN A 200 22.56 12.81 -3.69
N PRO A 201 21.64 13.08 -2.73
CA PRO A 201 22.05 13.49 -1.41
C PRO A 201 22.97 12.42 -0.81
N THR A 202 24.08 12.88 -0.23
CA THR A 202 25.02 12.04 0.50
C THR A 202 24.85 12.17 2.00
N THR A 203 24.10 13.18 2.45
CA THR A 203 23.78 13.44 3.85
C THR A 203 22.28 13.53 4.08
N LYS A 204 21.86 13.33 5.33
CA LYS A 204 20.47 13.51 5.76
C LYS A 204 20.00 14.95 5.54
N GLU A 205 20.86 15.94 5.78
CA GLU A 205 20.55 17.36 5.65
C GLU A 205 20.24 17.74 4.20
N GLU A 206 21.03 17.24 3.25
CA GLU A 206 20.76 17.41 1.81
C GLU A 206 19.43 16.77 1.42
N LEU A 207 19.16 15.54 1.90
CA LEU A 207 17.89 14.87 1.65
C LEU A 207 16.71 15.66 2.25
N LYS A 208 16.87 16.22 3.45
CA LYS A 208 15.83 16.98 4.15
C LYS A 208 15.44 18.24 3.37
N VAL A 209 16.41 19.01 2.88
CA VAL A 209 16.15 20.20 2.05
C VAL A 209 15.33 19.84 0.81
N LEU A 210 15.67 18.73 0.14
CA LEU A 210 14.92 18.23 -1.02
C LEU A 210 13.50 17.78 -0.67
N CYS A 211 13.32 17.19 0.52
CA CYS A 211 12.03 16.74 1.00
C CYS A 211 11.11 17.91 1.40
N GLU A 212 11.67 19.02 1.89
CA GLU A 212 10.93 20.23 2.24
C GLU A 212 10.40 21.00 1.01
N ASP A 213 11.06 20.89 -0.14
CA ASP A 213 10.62 21.53 -1.39
C ASP A 213 9.48 20.75 -2.07
N GLU A 214 8.24 21.26 -1.97
CA GLU A 214 7.06 20.64 -2.62
C GLU A 214 7.14 20.55 -4.15
N SER A 215 8.02 21.32 -4.80
CA SER A 215 8.24 21.26 -6.25
C SER A 215 9.08 20.05 -6.66
N VAL A 216 9.91 19.52 -5.75
CA VAL A 216 10.72 18.33 -5.98
C VAL A 216 9.83 17.10 -6.04
N TYR A 217 9.92 16.35 -7.13
CA TYR A 217 9.31 15.02 -7.23
C TYR A 217 10.21 14.01 -6.50
N LEU A 218 9.71 13.41 -5.41
CA LEU A 218 10.52 12.55 -4.54
C LEU A 218 11.13 11.34 -5.28
N GLY A 219 10.50 10.87 -6.36
CA GLY A 219 11.02 9.76 -7.17
C GLY A 219 12.24 10.10 -8.03
N LYS A 220 12.72 11.35 -8.01
CA LYS A 220 14.00 11.78 -8.61
C LYS A 220 15.16 11.83 -7.60
N ILE A 221 14.91 11.50 -6.34
CA ILE A 221 15.93 11.47 -5.30
C ILE A 221 16.45 10.05 -5.18
N ASP A 222 17.76 9.88 -5.40
CA ASP A 222 18.48 8.64 -5.14
C ASP A 222 18.89 8.60 -3.67
N THR A 223 18.20 7.79 -2.89
CA THR A 223 18.44 7.61 -1.46
C THR A 223 19.42 6.49 -1.13
N SER A 224 20.02 5.83 -2.13
CA SER A 224 20.82 4.61 -1.93
C SER A 224 22.04 4.79 -1.02
N LYS A 225 22.54 6.02 -0.87
CA LYS A 225 23.67 6.37 0.03
C LYS A 225 23.25 6.79 1.43
N ILE A 226 21.96 6.97 1.68
CA ILE A 226 21.45 7.50 2.95
C ILE A 226 21.30 6.36 3.95
N THR A 227 21.90 6.54 5.13
CA THR A 227 21.81 5.59 6.24
C THR A 227 20.92 6.09 7.38
N ASP A 228 20.64 7.39 7.42
CA ASP A 228 19.82 8.03 8.47
C ASP A 228 18.70 8.86 7.81
N MET A 229 17.46 8.45 8.07
CA MET A 229 16.23 9.14 7.66
C MET A 229 15.43 9.66 8.86
N SER A 230 16.05 9.76 10.02
CA SER A 230 15.41 10.24 11.24
C SER A 230 14.77 11.62 11.03
N GLY A 231 13.52 11.77 11.46
CA GLY A 231 12.77 13.02 11.42
C GLY A 231 12.57 13.65 10.05
N LEU A 232 12.79 12.91 8.95
CA LEU A 232 12.82 13.50 7.60
C LEU A 232 11.50 14.18 7.19
N PHE A 233 10.37 13.61 7.58
CA PHE A 233 9.03 14.16 7.38
C PHE A 233 8.29 14.43 8.70
N ALA A 234 9.02 14.53 9.82
CA ALA A 234 8.46 14.96 11.10
C ALA A 234 7.83 16.35 10.95
N ASP A 235 6.59 16.51 11.40
CA ASP A 235 5.82 17.77 11.32
C ASP A 235 5.69 18.35 9.90
N SER A 236 5.96 17.52 8.87
CA SER A 236 6.05 18.01 7.49
C SER A 236 4.68 18.49 6.99
N LYS A 237 4.67 19.70 6.43
CA LYS A 237 3.50 20.28 5.75
C LYS A 237 3.35 19.79 4.31
N ARG A 238 4.27 18.95 3.85
CA ARG A 238 4.31 18.43 2.48
C ARG A 238 3.03 17.64 2.18
N ARG A 239 2.39 17.96 1.06
CA ARG A 239 1.14 17.28 0.63
C ARG A 239 1.33 16.23 -0.45
N ARG A 240 2.46 16.25 -1.16
CA ARG A 240 2.72 15.38 -2.33
C ARG A 240 3.91 14.46 -2.09
N PHE A 241 3.64 13.18 -1.87
CA PHE A 241 4.68 12.17 -1.64
C PHE A 241 4.89 11.23 -2.84
N LEU A 242 4.39 11.58 -4.02
CA LEU A 242 4.55 10.72 -5.22
C LEU A 242 6.04 10.41 -5.48
N GLY A 243 6.35 9.14 -5.70
CA GLY A 243 7.69 8.66 -6.00
C GLY A 243 8.48 8.16 -4.79
N ILE A 244 8.02 8.42 -3.56
CA ILE A 244 8.65 7.92 -2.32
C ILE A 244 8.66 6.38 -2.27
N GLU A 245 7.70 5.72 -2.91
CA GLU A 245 7.61 4.27 -3.00
C GLU A 245 8.77 3.63 -3.80
N LYS A 246 9.56 4.46 -4.51
CA LYS A 246 10.71 4.06 -5.32
C LYS A 246 12.05 4.24 -4.60
N TRP A 247 12.06 4.86 -3.43
CA TRP A 247 13.28 5.07 -2.67
C TRP A 247 13.95 3.75 -2.33
N ASP A 248 15.27 3.72 -2.51
CA ASP A 248 16.11 2.66 -1.98
C ASP A 248 16.46 3.00 -0.54
N VAL A 249 15.80 2.30 0.39
CA VAL A 249 16.03 2.44 1.84
C VAL A 249 16.82 1.26 2.41
N SER A 250 17.40 0.41 1.56
CA SER A 250 18.06 -0.84 1.97
C SER A 250 19.37 -0.63 2.76
N ASN A 251 19.89 0.59 2.79
CA ASN A 251 21.05 1.00 3.59
C ASN A 251 20.68 1.83 4.83
N VAL A 252 19.38 2.10 5.05
CA VAL A 252 18.93 2.91 6.19
C VAL A 252 18.99 2.09 7.47
N GLU A 253 19.62 2.66 8.49
CA GLU A 253 19.77 2.11 9.84
C GLU A 253 18.89 2.87 10.86
N ASP A 254 18.59 4.15 10.64
CA ASP A 254 17.74 4.96 11.52
C ASP A 254 16.55 5.58 10.75
N MET A 255 15.33 5.26 11.19
CA MET A 255 14.06 5.83 10.72
C MET A 255 13.26 6.49 11.85
N SER A 256 13.91 6.80 12.97
CA SER A 256 13.25 7.38 14.14
C SER A 256 12.52 8.67 13.80
N TYR A 257 11.27 8.79 14.23
CA TYR A 257 10.40 9.94 14.02
C TYR A 257 10.19 10.35 12.54
N MET A 258 10.55 9.50 11.57
CA MET A 258 10.56 9.86 10.15
C MET A 258 9.23 10.45 9.65
N PHE A 259 8.09 9.93 10.10
CA PHE A 259 6.75 10.43 9.75
C PHE A 259 5.94 10.86 10.98
N ALA A 260 6.60 11.27 12.06
CA ALA A 260 5.95 11.75 13.27
C ALA A 260 5.10 13.00 12.98
N ASN A 261 3.87 13.05 13.50
CA ASN A 261 2.91 14.14 13.30
C ASN A 261 2.71 14.52 11.81
N SER A 262 2.82 13.53 10.91
CA SER A 262 2.71 13.73 9.47
C SER A 262 1.34 13.30 8.93
N SER A 263 0.87 13.99 7.88
CA SER A 263 -0.31 13.58 7.09
C SER A 263 -0.04 12.42 6.13
N PHE A 264 1.17 11.86 6.16
CA PHE A 264 1.62 10.79 5.29
C PHE A 264 0.77 9.51 5.41
N ASN A 265 0.27 8.99 4.28
CA ASN A 265 -0.47 7.72 4.23
C ASN A 265 -0.28 7.00 2.88
N HIS A 266 0.89 7.15 2.25
CA HIS A 266 1.20 6.49 0.97
C HIS A 266 1.79 5.09 1.21
N PRO A 267 1.60 4.13 0.27
CA PRO A 267 2.06 2.76 0.46
C PRO A 267 3.59 2.66 0.47
N LEU A 268 4.12 2.00 1.51
CA LEU A 268 5.56 1.73 1.70
C LEU A 268 5.91 0.23 1.58
N ILE A 269 5.02 -0.57 1.00
CA ILE A 269 5.12 -2.04 0.98
C ILE A 269 6.39 -2.57 0.27
N LEU A 270 6.99 -1.77 -0.62
CA LEU A 270 8.17 -2.16 -1.39
C LEU A 270 9.50 -1.81 -0.72
N TRP A 271 9.46 -1.11 0.43
CA TRP A 271 10.67 -0.73 1.15
C TRP A 271 11.34 -1.94 1.79
N ASN A 272 12.66 -2.01 1.65
CA ASN A 272 13.50 -2.97 2.34
C ASN A 272 14.06 -2.34 3.61
N VAL A 273 13.43 -2.64 4.75
CA VAL A 273 13.80 -2.07 6.07
C VAL A 273 14.65 -3.04 6.92
N SER A 274 15.20 -4.11 6.33
CA SER A 274 15.92 -5.17 7.05
C SER A 274 17.16 -4.71 7.83
N LYS A 275 17.76 -3.56 7.45
CA LYS A 275 18.90 -2.96 8.16
C LYS A 275 18.51 -1.94 9.22
N VAL A 276 17.25 -1.53 9.27
CA VAL A 276 16.80 -0.49 10.20
C VAL A 276 16.90 -1.02 11.63
N LYS A 277 17.67 -0.30 12.45
CA LYS A 277 17.91 -0.55 13.88
C LYS A 277 16.97 0.24 14.77
N ASN A 278 16.64 1.47 14.37
CA ASN A 278 15.82 2.39 15.15
C ASN A 278 14.56 2.80 14.38
N MET A 279 13.39 2.43 14.89
CA MET A 279 12.07 2.84 14.39
C MET A 279 11.29 3.67 15.41
N GLU A 280 11.99 4.22 16.41
CA GLU A 280 11.37 4.99 17.49
C GLU A 280 10.47 6.10 16.94
N GLY A 281 9.21 6.13 17.32
CA GLY A 281 8.30 7.22 16.95
C GLY A 281 8.01 7.36 15.45
N MET A 282 8.39 6.41 14.60
CA MET A 282 8.33 6.56 13.13
C MET A 282 6.95 7.03 12.63
N PHE A 283 5.86 6.54 13.24
CA PHE A 283 4.48 6.92 12.93
C PHE A 283 3.71 7.47 14.15
N SER A 284 4.43 8.07 15.11
CA SER A 284 3.84 8.74 16.27
C SER A 284 2.95 9.93 15.82
N PHE A 285 1.74 10.06 16.37
CA PHE A 285 0.74 11.06 15.96
C PHE A 285 0.42 11.06 14.45
N SER A 286 0.63 9.93 13.75
CA SER A 286 0.51 9.86 12.30
C SER A 286 -0.88 9.40 11.82
N CYS A 287 -1.28 9.90 10.65
CA CYS A 287 -2.45 9.39 9.90
C CYS A 287 -2.15 8.11 9.10
N PHE A 288 -0.94 7.57 9.19
CA PHE A 288 -0.51 6.41 8.43
C PHE A 288 -1.30 5.15 8.79
N ASN A 289 -1.87 4.49 7.78
CA ASN A 289 -2.64 3.25 7.96
C ASN A 289 -2.50 2.32 6.73
N GLN A 290 -1.31 2.27 6.13
CA GLN A 290 -1.03 1.35 5.02
C GLN A 290 -0.43 0.04 5.53
N CYS A 291 -0.69 -1.05 4.81
CA CYS A 291 -0.12 -2.36 5.16
C CYS A 291 1.41 -2.35 5.04
N ILE A 292 2.06 -2.78 6.13
CA ILE A 292 3.52 -2.94 6.29
C ILE A 292 3.88 -4.30 6.90
N ASN A 293 2.93 -5.24 6.93
CA ASN A 293 3.13 -6.59 7.50
C ASN A 293 4.18 -7.41 6.74
N SER A 294 4.62 -6.97 5.56
CA SER A 294 5.68 -7.63 4.78
C SER A 294 7.08 -7.10 5.08
N TRP A 295 7.21 -6.10 5.95
CA TRP A 295 8.51 -5.58 6.34
C TRP A 295 9.28 -6.63 7.14
N ASP A 296 10.55 -6.79 6.77
CA ASP A 296 11.51 -7.50 7.60
C ASP A 296 12.06 -6.54 8.65
N VAL A 297 11.52 -6.62 9.86
CA VAL A 297 11.94 -5.82 11.02
C VAL A 297 12.91 -6.58 11.94
N SER A 298 13.44 -7.72 11.49
CA SER A 298 14.30 -8.57 12.33
C SER A 298 15.60 -7.89 12.74
N GLY A 299 16.05 -6.86 12.02
CA GLY A 299 17.20 -6.04 12.39
C GLY A 299 16.93 -5.03 13.50
N CYS A 300 15.66 -4.69 13.78
CA CYS A 300 15.27 -3.57 14.63
C CYS A 300 15.48 -3.85 16.12
N GLU A 301 15.97 -2.86 16.85
CA GLU A 301 16.31 -2.93 18.28
C GLU A 301 15.46 -1.98 19.13
N ASN A 302 14.96 -0.87 18.57
CA ASN A 302 14.14 0.13 19.25
C ASN A 302 12.85 0.42 18.46
N MET A 303 11.68 0.16 19.08
CA MET A 303 10.35 0.45 18.54
C MET A 303 9.51 1.34 19.47
N ARG A 304 10.15 2.03 20.41
CA ARG A 304 9.49 2.96 21.32
C ARG A 304 8.62 3.97 20.55
N TYR A 305 7.42 4.29 21.04
CA TYR A 305 6.49 5.25 20.41
C TYR A 305 6.09 4.97 18.95
N MET A 306 6.43 3.82 18.33
CA MET A 306 6.32 3.65 16.86
C MET A 306 4.92 3.98 16.30
N PHE A 307 3.85 3.61 17.02
CA PHE A 307 2.44 3.90 16.68
C PHE A 307 1.68 4.61 17.80
N HIS A 308 2.39 5.41 18.61
CA HIS A 308 1.82 6.24 19.67
C HIS A 308 0.81 7.27 19.09
N ILE A 309 -0.41 7.32 19.63
CA ILE A 309 -1.51 8.20 19.18
C ILE A 309 -1.70 8.10 17.64
N SER A 310 -1.59 6.88 17.10
CA SER A 310 -1.66 6.61 15.65
C SER A 310 -3.03 6.09 15.22
N LEU A 311 -3.42 6.41 13.97
CA LEU A 311 -4.56 5.80 13.29
C LEU A 311 -4.24 4.41 12.70
N PHE A 312 -3.01 3.93 12.86
CA PHE A 312 -2.56 2.65 12.33
C PHE A 312 -3.39 1.49 12.92
N ASN A 313 -4.01 0.73 12.03
CA ASN A 313 -4.78 -0.46 12.39
C ASN A 313 -4.72 -1.49 11.25
N GLN A 314 -3.51 -1.98 10.97
CA GLN A 314 -3.23 -3.05 10.01
C GLN A 314 -2.51 -4.21 10.72
N PRO A 315 -2.56 -5.44 10.19
CA PRO A 315 -1.87 -6.58 10.79
C PRO A 315 -0.35 -6.41 10.85
N LEU A 316 0.26 -6.93 11.91
CA LEU A 316 1.72 -6.98 12.18
C LEU A 316 2.19 -8.38 12.61
N ASP A 317 1.35 -9.40 12.43
CA ASP A 317 1.56 -10.78 12.90
C ASP A 317 2.79 -11.47 12.30
N ARG A 318 3.32 -10.96 11.18
CA ARG A 318 4.50 -11.50 10.47
C ARG A 318 5.81 -10.85 10.88
N TRP A 319 5.77 -9.82 11.72
CA TRP A 319 6.98 -9.16 12.18
C TRP A 319 7.78 -10.05 13.10
N ASN A 320 9.07 -10.20 12.80
CA ASN A 320 10.02 -10.82 13.70
C ASN A 320 10.63 -9.74 14.60
N VAL A 321 10.13 -9.64 15.82
CA VAL A 321 10.56 -8.63 16.82
C VAL A 321 11.58 -9.18 17.82
N ALA A 322 12.19 -10.34 17.55
CA ALA A 322 13.05 -11.04 18.52
C ALA A 322 14.30 -10.27 18.94
N ASN A 323 14.72 -9.23 18.20
CA ASN A 323 15.88 -8.39 18.53
C ASN A 323 15.51 -7.06 19.20
N VAL A 324 14.21 -6.75 19.33
CA VAL A 324 13.75 -5.50 19.92
C VAL A 324 13.95 -5.55 21.43
N LYS A 325 14.52 -4.47 21.98
CA LYS A 325 14.75 -4.30 23.43
C LYS A 325 13.74 -3.35 24.08
N ASP A 326 13.25 -2.36 23.33
CA ASP A 326 12.32 -1.36 23.86
C ASP A 326 11.09 -1.22 22.96
N MET A 327 9.92 -1.46 23.54
CA MET A 327 8.59 -1.26 22.94
C MET A 327 7.71 -0.33 23.77
N SER A 328 8.30 0.46 24.66
CA SER A 328 7.55 1.39 25.50
C SER A 328 6.72 2.35 24.67
N HIS A 329 5.50 2.61 25.10
CA HIS A 329 4.53 3.47 24.43
C HIS A 329 4.18 3.10 22.97
N MET A 330 4.58 1.93 22.46
CA MET A 330 4.47 1.59 21.02
C MET A 330 3.04 1.72 20.48
N PHE A 331 2.02 1.34 21.27
CA PHE A 331 0.60 1.41 20.92
C PHE A 331 -0.23 2.24 21.91
N GLU A 332 0.40 3.14 22.66
CA GLU A 332 -0.32 4.05 23.56
C GLU A 332 -1.30 4.91 22.77
N ALA A 333 -2.56 4.94 23.25
CA ALA A 333 -3.70 5.64 22.63
C ALA A 333 -3.84 5.39 21.11
N SER A 334 -3.39 4.22 20.65
CA SER A 334 -3.41 3.81 19.26
C SER A 334 -4.75 3.18 18.86
N SER A 335 -5.07 3.25 17.56
CA SER A 335 -6.21 2.53 16.98
C SER A 335 -5.93 1.03 16.74
N PHE A 336 -4.71 0.57 16.98
CA PHE A 336 -4.27 -0.79 16.69
C PHE A 336 -5.04 -1.84 17.52
N ASN A 337 -5.62 -2.84 16.85
CA ASN A 337 -6.35 -3.93 17.51
C ASN A 337 -6.27 -5.26 16.73
N TYR A 338 -5.07 -5.70 16.37
CA TYR A 338 -4.80 -7.00 15.73
C TYR A 338 -3.98 -7.92 16.64
N PRO A 339 -4.12 -9.26 16.54
CA PRO A 339 -3.39 -10.19 17.40
C PRO A 339 -1.86 -10.06 17.30
N LEU A 340 -1.17 -10.05 18.45
CA LEU A 340 0.30 -10.05 18.57
C LEU A 340 0.88 -11.28 19.28
N ASN A 341 0.05 -12.30 19.53
CA ASN A 341 0.45 -13.51 20.26
C ASN A 341 1.55 -14.33 19.55
N SER A 342 1.85 -14.04 18.27
CA SER A 342 2.96 -14.67 17.54
C SER A 342 4.32 -14.02 17.80
N TRP A 343 4.37 -12.84 18.43
CA TRP A 343 5.61 -12.12 18.66
C TRP A 343 6.51 -12.81 19.69
N ASN A 344 7.79 -12.92 19.37
CA ASN A 344 8.82 -13.33 20.33
C ASN A 344 9.38 -12.08 21.02
N VAL A 345 8.92 -11.79 22.24
CA VAL A 345 9.36 -10.65 23.05
C VAL A 345 10.43 -11.00 24.10
N SER A 346 11.09 -12.17 23.98
CA SER A 346 12.05 -12.67 24.99
C SER A 346 13.31 -11.81 25.20
N ASN A 347 13.56 -10.84 24.33
CA ASN A 347 14.65 -9.86 24.46
C ASN A 347 14.17 -8.46 24.84
N VAL A 348 12.86 -8.23 24.99
CA VAL A 348 12.33 -6.94 25.39
C VAL A 348 12.62 -6.70 26.87
N GLU A 349 13.17 -5.53 27.17
CA GLU A 349 13.51 -5.06 28.52
C GLU A 349 12.49 -4.02 29.01
N ASN A 350 11.81 -3.30 28.11
CA ASN A 350 10.84 -2.27 28.48
C ASN A 350 9.52 -2.38 27.69
N LEU A 351 8.42 -2.56 28.42
CA LEU A 351 7.03 -2.59 27.94
C LEU A 351 6.15 -1.49 28.55
N SER A 352 6.73 -0.52 29.26
CA SER A 352 5.98 0.55 29.93
C SER A 352 5.05 1.25 28.95
N TYR A 353 3.82 1.49 29.38
CA TYR A 353 2.79 2.21 28.63
C TYR A 353 2.44 1.64 27.25
N MET A 354 2.90 0.43 26.88
CA MET A 354 2.74 -0.10 25.52
C MET A 354 1.27 -0.09 25.04
N PHE A 355 0.30 -0.36 25.92
CA PHE A 355 -1.14 -0.36 25.64
C PHE A 355 -1.94 0.61 26.53
N PHE A 356 -1.30 1.70 26.98
CA PHE A 356 -1.94 2.78 27.73
C PHE A 356 -3.08 3.39 26.91
N VAL A 357 -4.29 3.51 27.46
CA VAL A 357 -5.50 4.04 26.79
C VAL A 357 -5.79 3.31 25.46
N SER A 358 -5.48 2.01 25.40
CA SER A 358 -5.64 1.20 24.18
C SER A 358 -6.93 0.39 24.16
N LYS A 359 -7.47 0.17 22.95
CA LYS A 359 -8.59 -0.76 22.71
C LYS A 359 -8.13 -2.22 22.52
N TYR A 360 -6.83 -2.47 22.62
CA TYR A 360 -6.25 -3.79 22.43
C TYR A 360 -6.76 -4.79 23.49
N ASN A 361 -7.35 -5.90 23.03
CA ASN A 361 -7.86 -6.95 23.92
C ASN A 361 -7.71 -8.35 23.28
N HIS A 362 -6.52 -8.64 22.76
CA HIS A 362 -6.17 -9.95 22.20
C HIS A 362 -5.18 -10.68 23.10
N LEU A 363 -5.12 -12.01 23.00
CA LEU A 363 -4.21 -12.84 23.80
C LEU A 363 -2.75 -12.38 23.68
N LEU A 364 -2.05 -12.40 24.82
CA LEU A 364 -0.60 -12.19 24.96
C LEU A 364 0.06 -13.28 25.81
N SER A 365 -0.65 -14.37 26.12
CA SER A 365 -0.22 -15.40 27.06
C SER A 365 1.00 -16.21 26.60
N SER A 366 1.36 -16.13 25.31
CA SER A 366 2.57 -16.74 24.75
C SER A 366 3.84 -15.90 24.92
N TRP A 367 3.71 -14.64 25.36
CA TRP A 367 4.85 -13.74 25.48
C TRP A 367 5.78 -14.20 26.60
N ASN A 368 7.05 -14.40 26.26
CA ASN A 368 8.10 -14.59 27.26
C ASN A 368 8.59 -13.22 27.73
N VAL A 369 8.05 -12.76 28.86
CA VAL A 369 8.40 -11.47 29.47
C VAL A 369 9.53 -11.55 30.50
N GLY A 370 10.25 -12.68 30.57
CA GLY A 370 11.23 -12.93 31.63
C GLY A 370 12.45 -12.01 31.65
N LYS A 371 12.66 -11.15 30.64
CA LYS A 371 13.70 -10.10 30.64
C LYS A 371 13.16 -8.69 30.89
N VAL A 372 11.84 -8.53 30.92
CA VAL A 372 11.21 -7.22 31.07
C VAL A 372 11.52 -6.67 32.46
N LYS A 373 11.96 -5.42 32.51
CA LYS A 373 12.28 -4.66 33.73
C LYS A 373 11.16 -3.72 34.13
N SER A 374 10.48 -3.10 33.16
CA SER A 374 9.34 -2.22 33.46
C SER A 374 8.12 -2.55 32.60
N MET A 375 6.97 -2.61 33.27
CA MET A 375 5.62 -2.69 32.72
C MET A 375 4.72 -1.58 33.27
N SER A 376 5.30 -0.50 33.79
CA SER A 376 4.53 0.61 34.36
C SER A 376 3.50 1.14 33.37
N GLY A 377 2.27 1.30 33.86
CA GLY A 377 1.14 1.78 33.06
C GLY A 377 0.82 0.98 31.79
N MET A 378 1.34 -0.25 31.61
CA MET A 378 1.22 -1.00 30.34
C MET A 378 -0.24 -1.14 29.88
N PHE A 379 -1.18 -1.32 30.81
CA PHE A 379 -2.62 -1.47 30.55
C PHE A 379 -3.47 -0.41 31.28
N TYR A 380 -2.89 0.74 31.64
CA TYR A 380 -3.65 1.84 32.24
C TYR A 380 -4.77 2.30 31.30
N GLU A 381 -5.99 2.44 31.81
CA GLU A 381 -7.20 2.82 31.04
C GLU A 381 -7.39 1.96 29.76
N SER A 382 -6.90 0.71 29.79
CA SER A 382 -6.97 -0.21 28.66
C SER A 382 -8.23 -1.08 28.70
N ALA A 383 -8.70 -1.48 27.51
CA ALA A 383 -9.76 -2.48 27.37
C ALA A 383 -9.28 -3.93 27.58
N PHE A 384 -7.99 -4.13 27.87
CA PHE A 384 -7.37 -5.44 27.99
C PHE A 384 -7.91 -6.22 29.20
N ASN A 385 -8.42 -7.43 28.95
CA ASN A 385 -8.90 -8.35 29.97
C ASN A 385 -8.70 -9.81 29.53
N GLN A 386 -7.47 -10.14 29.10
CA GLN A 386 -7.08 -11.51 28.71
C GLN A 386 -6.14 -12.14 29.75
N PRO A 387 -6.08 -13.48 29.85
CA PRO A 387 -5.22 -14.14 30.83
C PRO A 387 -3.73 -13.82 30.65
N LEU A 388 -3.05 -13.54 31.77
CA LEU A 388 -1.61 -13.27 31.87
C LEU A 388 -0.92 -14.13 32.94
N ASP A 389 -1.61 -15.12 33.49
CA ASP A 389 -1.16 -16.01 34.58
C ASP A 389 0.09 -16.83 34.21
N SER A 390 0.37 -16.99 32.91
CA SER A 390 1.55 -17.67 32.36
C SER A 390 2.82 -16.82 32.33
N TRP A 391 2.73 -15.52 32.58
CA TRP A 391 3.89 -14.62 32.52
C TRP A 391 4.83 -14.85 33.69
N ASN A 392 6.12 -15.02 33.40
CA ASN A 392 7.17 -15.00 34.42
C ASN A 392 7.62 -13.55 34.65
N VAL A 393 7.14 -12.95 35.74
CA VAL A 393 7.41 -11.55 36.09
C VAL A 393 8.48 -11.36 37.17
N ALA A 394 9.21 -12.41 37.56
CA ALA A 394 10.17 -12.36 38.66
C ALA A 394 11.31 -11.33 38.48
N ASN A 395 11.59 -10.91 37.24
CA ASN A 395 12.62 -9.92 36.91
C ASN A 395 12.09 -8.49 36.69
N VAL A 396 10.78 -8.28 36.80
CA VAL A 396 10.16 -6.96 36.65
C VAL A 396 10.41 -6.16 37.93
N GLU A 397 10.90 -4.93 37.76
CA GLU A 397 11.23 -3.99 38.82
C GLU A 397 10.12 -2.94 39.01
N ASP A 398 9.36 -2.62 37.95
CA ASP A 398 8.31 -1.60 37.99
C ASP A 398 7.01 -2.06 37.31
N MET A 399 5.95 -2.12 38.10
CA MET A 399 4.56 -2.40 37.72
C MET A 399 3.60 -1.29 38.18
N SER A 400 4.11 -0.11 38.51
CA SER A 400 3.31 1.02 38.96
C SER A 400 2.18 1.30 37.95
N HIS A 401 0.97 1.43 38.47
CA HIS A 401 -0.23 1.74 37.68
C HIS A 401 -0.55 0.80 36.50
N MET A 402 0.01 -0.43 36.46
CA MET A 402 -0.09 -1.32 35.30
C MET A 402 -1.52 -1.57 34.82
N PHE A 403 -2.49 -1.73 35.74
CA PHE A 403 -3.90 -1.97 35.45
C PHE A 403 -4.83 -0.86 35.97
N SER A 404 -4.29 0.30 36.31
CA SER A 404 -5.07 1.41 36.85
C SER A 404 -6.14 1.88 35.85
N CYS A 405 -7.35 2.19 36.33
CA CYS A 405 -8.49 2.60 35.50
C CYS A 405 -8.88 1.59 34.39
N SER A 406 -8.44 0.33 34.48
CA SER A 406 -8.68 -0.68 33.45
C SER A 406 -9.87 -1.58 33.79
N SER A 407 -10.30 -2.39 32.81
CA SER A 407 -11.31 -3.45 33.02
C SER A 407 -10.70 -4.81 33.34
N PHE A 408 -9.42 -4.87 33.74
CA PHE A 408 -8.71 -6.11 33.94
C PHE A 408 -9.20 -6.85 35.20
N ASN A 409 -9.64 -8.09 35.04
CA ASN A 409 -10.08 -8.94 36.14
C ASN A 409 -9.82 -10.42 35.79
N GLN A 410 -8.53 -10.76 35.63
CA GLN A 410 -8.06 -12.14 35.43
C GLN A 410 -7.14 -12.54 36.60
N PRO A 411 -7.03 -13.83 36.94
CA PRO A 411 -6.22 -14.26 38.08
C PRO A 411 -4.72 -14.00 37.87
N LEU A 412 -4.05 -13.42 38.88
CA LEU A 412 -2.61 -13.14 38.89
C LEU A 412 -1.86 -13.71 40.13
N ASP A 413 -2.53 -14.52 40.95
CA ASP A 413 -1.94 -15.11 42.18
C ASP A 413 -0.72 -16.02 41.89
N SER A 414 -0.51 -16.45 40.64
CA SER A 414 0.67 -17.22 40.24
C SER A 414 1.95 -16.38 40.05
N TRP A 415 1.84 -15.05 40.01
CA TRP A 415 2.98 -14.18 39.76
C TRP A 415 3.92 -14.11 40.96
N ASP A 416 5.22 -14.33 40.73
CA ASP A 416 6.27 -14.00 41.68
C ASP A 416 6.59 -12.50 41.60
N VAL A 417 6.00 -11.70 42.49
CA VAL A 417 6.21 -10.26 42.59
C VAL A 417 7.34 -9.88 43.55
N SER A 418 8.12 -10.84 44.06
CA SER A 418 9.14 -10.58 45.08
C SER A 418 10.24 -9.61 44.61
N GLY A 419 10.51 -9.56 43.31
CA GLY A 419 11.46 -8.64 42.66
C GLY A 419 10.95 -7.22 42.37
N VAL A 420 9.64 -6.95 42.45
CA VAL A 420 9.07 -5.65 42.02
C VAL A 420 9.34 -4.54 43.05
N GLU A 421 10.01 -3.48 42.67
CA GLU A 421 10.34 -2.33 43.52
C GLU A 421 9.22 -1.29 43.58
N HIS A 422 8.52 -1.08 42.44
CA HIS A 422 7.44 -0.11 42.29
C HIS A 422 6.12 -0.79 41.91
N MET A 423 5.12 -0.72 42.80
CA MET A 423 3.81 -1.37 42.66
C MET A 423 2.64 -0.44 42.99
N GLU A 424 2.92 0.83 43.24
CA GLU A 424 1.92 1.81 43.61
C GLU A 424 0.80 1.89 42.57
N GLY A 425 -0.44 1.86 43.06
CA GLY A 425 -1.63 2.00 42.23
C GLY A 425 -1.81 0.94 41.14
N ILE A 426 -1.19 -0.25 41.26
CA ILE A 426 -1.31 -1.31 40.24
C ILE A 426 -2.76 -1.61 39.82
N PHE A 427 -3.71 -1.56 40.77
CA PHE A 427 -5.17 -1.69 40.54
C PHE A 427 -5.96 -0.44 40.96
N ALA A 428 -5.35 0.75 40.98
CA ALA A 428 -6.09 1.97 41.32
C ALA A 428 -7.27 2.16 40.34
N ASP A 429 -8.48 2.38 40.86
CA ASP A 429 -9.71 2.51 40.06
C ASP A 429 -9.97 1.31 39.10
N CYS A 430 -9.54 0.10 39.49
CA CYS A 430 -9.80 -1.16 38.78
C CYS A 430 -10.62 -2.10 39.68
N ASP A 431 -11.72 -2.66 39.18
CA ASP A 431 -12.60 -3.60 39.91
C ASP A 431 -12.01 -5.02 40.00
N TYR A 432 -10.74 -5.14 40.40
CA TYR A 432 -10.05 -6.41 40.53
C TYR A 432 -10.55 -7.19 41.77
N SER A 433 -10.93 -8.46 41.56
CA SER A 433 -11.66 -9.26 42.57
C SER A 433 -11.06 -10.63 42.87
N HIS A 434 -9.93 -10.98 42.24
CA HIS A 434 -9.27 -12.26 42.44
C HIS A 434 -8.30 -12.24 43.64
N SER A 435 -7.98 -13.43 44.17
CA SER A 435 -7.00 -13.57 45.24
C SER A 435 -5.60 -13.12 44.79
N LEU A 436 -4.83 -12.58 45.74
CA LEU A 436 -3.41 -12.21 45.62
C LEU A 436 -2.67 -12.58 46.93
N GLU A 437 -3.07 -13.69 47.55
CA GLU A 437 -2.50 -14.10 48.84
C GLU A 437 -1.00 -14.41 48.73
N SER A 438 -0.58 -14.97 47.59
CA SER A 438 0.83 -15.30 47.32
C SER A 438 1.75 -14.07 47.27
N TRP A 439 1.19 -12.87 47.06
CA TRP A 439 1.96 -11.62 46.99
C TRP A 439 2.43 -11.12 48.36
N GLY A 440 1.94 -11.70 49.47
CA GLY A 440 2.40 -11.37 50.82
C GLY A 440 2.24 -9.88 51.14
N ASP A 441 3.33 -9.24 51.57
CA ASP A 441 3.38 -7.81 51.92
C ASP A 441 3.23 -6.87 50.72
N LYS A 442 3.31 -7.39 49.49
CA LYS A 442 3.08 -6.64 48.25
C LYS A 442 1.63 -6.71 47.77
N ASN A 443 0.75 -7.40 48.50
CA ASN A 443 -0.67 -7.42 48.16
C ASN A 443 -1.29 -6.02 48.38
N PRO A 444 -1.81 -5.33 47.35
CA PRO A 444 -2.30 -3.96 47.45
C PRO A 444 -3.66 -3.81 48.18
N PHE A 445 -4.29 -4.92 48.57
CA PHE A 445 -5.57 -4.96 49.29
C PHE A 445 -5.44 -5.33 50.77
N LYS A 446 -4.22 -5.58 51.24
CA LYS A 446 -3.90 -5.75 52.67
C LYS A 446 -3.33 -4.44 53.20
#